data_AF-A0A918LSK8-F1
#
_entry.id   AF-A0A918LSK8-F1
#
_cell.length_a   1.000
_cell.length_b   1.000
_cell.length_c   1.000
_cell.angle_alpha   90.00
_cell.angle_beta   90.00
_cell.angle_gamma   90.00
#
_symmetry.space_group_name_H-M   'P 1'
#
loop_
_entity.id
_entity.type
_entity.pdbx_description
1 polymer ?
#
loop_
_entity_poly.entity_id
_entity_poly.type
_entity_poly.pdbx_seq_one_letter_code
_entity_poly.pdbx_strand_id
1 'polypeptide(L)'
;MKGSVTDLAQERWGVTLGGEFPARFAEPGWSHEGTVDRRCPACGGELHALRRPYESQGRTYQYTALVCPVCPTAFTLSDLGVQRYDQLTEAVPLAACPDGPGVTVTAIVRVPAQPGPGVRASRPRGRAAAVDV
;
A
#
# COMPACT_ATOMS: atom_id res chain seq x y z
N MET A 1 -15.80 -6.36 2.86
CA MET A 1 -15.92 -5.73 4.18
C MET A 1 -14.69 -4.89 4.43
N LYS A 2 -14.81 -3.75 5.12
CA LYS A 2 -13.70 -2.84 5.40
C LYS A 2 -13.56 -2.66 6.91
N GLY A 3 -12.52 -3.23 7.50
CA GLY A 3 -12.28 -3.23 8.95
C GLY A 3 -10.84 -2.82 9.29
N SER A 4 -10.45 -3.02 10.54
CA SER A 4 -9.03 -2.97 10.94
C SER A 4 -8.33 -4.26 10.51
N VAL A 5 -6.99 -4.29 10.53
CA VAL A 5 -6.22 -5.51 10.21
C VAL A 5 -6.56 -6.63 11.20
N THR A 6 -6.68 -6.29 12.48
CA THR A 6 -7.00 -7.26 13.55
C THR A 6 -8.40 -7.82 13.41
N ASP A 7 -9.37 -6.96 13.09
CA ASP A 7 -10.77 -7.34 12.85
C ASP A 7 -10.88 -8.28 11.65
N LEU A 8 -10.24 -7.93 10.53
CA LEU A 8 -10.19 -8.78 9.34
C LEU A 8 -9.46 -10.11 9.60
N ALA A 9 -8.41 -10.10 10.42
CA ALA A 9 -7.70 -11.33 10.76
C ALA A 9 -8.57 -12.28 11.58
N GLN A 10 -9.29 -11.73 12.55
CA GLN A 10 -10.20 -12.48 13.41
C GLN A 10 -11.44 -12.97 12.65
N GLU A 11 -12.08 -12.11 11.85
CA GLU A 11 -13.29 -12.48 11.12
C GLU A 11 -13.02 -13.50 10.01
N ARG A 12 -11.91 -13.34 9.28
CA ARG A 12 -11.61 -14.16 8.11
C ARG A 12 -10.92 -15.48 8.44
N TRP A 13 -10.02 -15.47 9.42
CA TRP A 13 -9.20 -16.64 9.76
C TRP A 13 -9.34 -17.08 11.23
N GLY A 14 -10.11 -16.36 12.05
CA GLY A 14 -10.22 -16.67 13.48
C GLY A 14 -8.96 -16.33 14.29
N VAL A 15 -8.01 -15.57 13.71
CA VAL A 15 -6.71 -15.32 14.33
C VAL A 15 -6.72 -14.02 15.13
N THR A 16 -6.41 -14.13 16.42
CA THR A 16 -6.14 -12.96 17.26
C THR A 16 -4.67 -12.59 17.11
N LEU A 17 -4.41 -11.48 16.41
CA LEU A 17 -3.04 -10.97 16.26
C LEU A 17 -2.51 -10.50 17.62
N GLY A 18 -1.32 -10.98 17.97
CA GLY A 18 -0.59 -10.60 19.18
C GLY A 18 0.74 -9.94 18.85
N GLY A 19 1.16 -9.00 19.71
CA GLY A 19 2.40 -8.23 19.53
C GLY A 19 2.14 -6.75 19.32
N GLU A 20 3.22 -6.00 19.15
CA GLU A 20 3.17 -4.55 18.91
C GLU A 20 3.10 -4.28 17.41
N PHE A 21 1.96 -3.75 16.95
CA PHE A 21 1.75 -3.40 15.56
C PHE A 21 1.69 -1.88 15.38
N PRO A 22 2.01 -1.37 14.19
CA PRO A 22 1.82 0.05 13.90
C PRO A 22 0.36 0.47 14.12
N ALA A 23 0.12 1.62 14.78
CA ALA A 23 -1.23 2.11 15.10
C ALA A 23 -2.20 2.12 13.89
N ARG A 24 -1.67 2.34 12.68
CA ARG A 24 -2.42 2.30 11.41
C ARG A 24 -3.13 0.96 11.12
N PHE A 25 -2.72 -0.14 11.76
CA PHE A 25 -3.35 -1.46 11.62
C PHE A 25 -4.70 -1.51 12.34
N ALA A 26 -4.85 -0.74 13.42
CA ALA A 26 -6.12 -0.62 14.14
C ALA A 26 -7.11 0.31 13.41
N GLU A 27 -6.64 1.13 12.48
CA GLU A 27 -7.52 2.02 11.73
C GLU A 27 -8.40 1.26 10.73
N PRO A 28 -9.66 1.67 10.53
CA PRO A 28 -10.56 1.03 9.57
C PRO A 28 -10.21 1.38 8.12
N GLY A 29 -10.74 0.57 7.19
CA GLY A 29 -10.58 0.80 5.74
C GLY A 29 -9.60 -0.15 5.06
N TRP A 30 -9.13 -1.17 5.76
CA TRP A 30 -8.36 -2.26 5.16
C TRP A 30 -9.28 -3.18 4.36
N SER A 31 -8.72 -3.74 3.30
CA SER A 31 -9.34 -4.75 2.46
C SER A 31 -8.33 -5.88 2.24
N HIS A 32 -8.79 -7.12 2.30
CA HIS A 32 -7.98 -8.26 1.85
C HIS A 32 -7.80 -8.20 0.33
N GLU A 33 -6.56 -8.29 -0.13
CA GLU A 33 -6.24 -8.32 -1.57
C GLU A 33 -5.97 -9.73 -2.07
N GLY A 34 -5.25 -10.55 -1.30
CA GLY A 34 -4.90 -11.90 -1.73
C GLY A 34 -3.85 -12.59 -0.85
N THR A 35 -3.39 -13.75 -1.30
CA THR A 35 -2.21 -14.43 -0.75
C THR A 35 -0.98 -13.98 -1.52
N VAL A 36 0.17 -13.91 -0.85
CA VAL A 36 1.46 -13.60 -1.48
C VAL A 36 2.34 -14.85 -1.54
N ASP A 37 3.30 -14.87 -2.47
CA ASP A 37 4.21 -16.00 -2.65
C ASP A 37 5.20 -16.14 -1.47
N ARG A 38 5.49 -14.99 -0.81
CA ARG A 38 6.32 -14.95 0.38
C ARG A 38 5.71 -15.74 1.55
N ARG A 39 6.54 -16.60 2.14
CA ARG A 39 6.24 -17.34 3.37
C ARG A 39 6.48 -16.51 4.62
N CYS A 40 5.74 -16.84 5.67
CA CYS A 40 5.88 -16.25 6.98
C CYS A 40 7.28 -16.55 7.56
N PRO A 41 8.04 -15.54 7.99
CA PRO A 41 9.37 -15.77 8.58
C PRO A 41 9.31 -16.46 9.96
N ALA A 42 8.17 -16.39 10.66
CA ALA A 42 8.01 -16.98 11.98
C ALA A 42 7.66 -18.48 11.93
N CYS A 43 6.81 -18.90 11.00
CA CYS A 43 6.29 -20.28 10.96
C CYS A 43 6.33 -20.96 9.58
N GLY A 44 6.77 -20.27 8.53
CA GLY A 44 6.79 -20.81 7.16
C GLY A 44 5.41 -20.89 6.46
N GLY A 45 4.34 -20.44 7.12
CA GLY A 45 2.98 -20.43 6.56
C GLY A 45 2.80 -19.45 5.40
N GLU A 46 1.64 -19.52 4.74
CA GLU A 46 1.25 -18.54 3.72
C GLU A 46 0.95 -17.18 4.36
N LEU A 47 1.26 -16.10 3.64
CA LEU A 47 0.95 -14.73 4.06
C LEU A 47 -0.17 -14.16 3.21
N HIS A 48 -1.09 -13.46 3.85
CA HIS A 48 -2.16 -12.74 3.18
C HIS A 48 -1.92 -11.24 3.25
N ALA A 49 -2.08 -10.56 2.12
CA ALA A 49 -1.94 -9.12 2.04
C ALA A 49 -3.27 -8.40 2.24
N LEU A 50 -3.20 -7.37 3.07
CA LEU A 50 -4.26 -6.41 3.31
C LEU A 50 -3.79 -5.03 2.86
N ARG A 51 -4.69 -4.29 2.22
CA ARG A 51 -4.41 -2.95 1.71
C ARG A 51 -5.42 -1.92 2.19
N ARG A 52 -4.94 -0.72 2.48
CA ARG A 52 -5.77 0.44 2.81
C ARG A 52 -5.33 1.64 1.96
N PRO A 53 -6.20 2.19 1.10
CA PRO A 53 -5.88 3.41 0.38
C PRO A 53 -5.85 4.60 1.35
N TYR A 54 -4.93 5.54 1.12
CA TYR A 54 -4.88 6.82 1.82
C TYR A 54 -4.46 7.91 0.85
N GLU A 55 -4.91 9.14 1.11
CA GLU A 55 -4.55 10.29 0.29
C GLU A 55 -3.47 11.11 1.00
N SER A 56 -2.44 11.48 0.25
CA SER A 56 -1.40 12.40 0.70
C SER A 56 -1.04 13.34 -0.43
N GLN A 57 -1.10 14.64 -0.16
CA GLN A 57 -0.73 15.69 -1.13
C GLN A 57 -1.45 15.56 -2.48
N GLY A 58 -2.75 15.20 -2.45
CA GLY A 58 -3.57 15.00 -3.65
C GLY A 58 -3.23 13.74 -4.47
N ARG A 59 -2.47 12.80 -3.90
CA ARG A 59 -2.16 11.50 -4.50
C ARG A 59 -2.67 10.36 -3.61
N THR A 60 -3.25 9.35 -4.23
CA THR A 60 -3.68 8.14 -3.54
C THR A 60 -2.52 7.15 -3.44
N TYR A 61 -2.16 6.82 -2.22
CA TYR A 61 -1.20 5.78 -1.87
C TYR A 61 -1.91 4.64 -1.17
N GLN A 62 -1.21 3.53 -0.95
CA GLN A 62 -1.77 2.36 -0.29
C GLN A 62 -0.83 1.88 0.80
N TYR A 63 -1.38 1.70 2.01
CA TYR A 63 -0.70 0.93 3.05
C TYR A 63 -0.85 -0.55 2.76
N THR A 64 0.20 -1.31 3.11
CA THR A 64 0.22 -2.76 2.99
C THR A 64 0.55 -3.37 4.35
N ALA A 65 -0.26 -4.36 4.74
CA ALA A 65 -0.07 -5.20 5.91
C ALA A 65 -0.11 -6.66 5.47
N LEU A 66 0.68 -7.50 6.11
CA LEU A 66 0.74 -8.93 5.84
C LEU A 66 0.36 -9.69 7.09
N VAL A 67 -0.58 -10.61 6.97
CA VAL A 67 -1.10 -11.40 8.08
C VAL A 67 -0.86 -12.86 7.79
N CYS A 68 -0.30 -13.57 8.76
CA CYS A 68 -0.26 -15.03 8.71
C CYS A 68 -1.53 -15.58 9.37
N PRO A 69 -2.23 -16.54 8.74
CA PRO A 69 -3.37 -17.22 9.36
C PRO A 69 -2.93 -18.33 10.33
N VAL A 70 -1.64 -18.72 10.31
CA VAL A 70 -1.10 -19.82 11.13
C VAL A 70 -0.51 -19.32 12.44
N CYS A 71 0.21 -18.19 12.40
CA CYS A 71 0.74 -17.55 13.60
C CYS A 71 0.00 -16.24 13.86
N PRO A 72 -0.17 -15.83 15.13
CA PRO A 72 -0.84 -14.59 15.50
C PRO A 72 0.04 -13.36 15.22
N THR A 73 0.68 -13.28 14.06
CA THR A 73 1.68 -12.26 13.73
C THR A 73 1.32 -11.56 12.43
N ALA A 74 1.57 -10.25 12.42
CA ALA A 74 1.41 -9.42 11.24
C ALA A 74 2.69 -8.62 10.97
N PHE A 75 2.96 -8.40 9.70
CA PHE A 75 4.19 -7.82 9.20
C PHE A 75 3.91 -6.63 8.30
N THR A 76 4.89 -5.74 8.21
CA THR A 76 4.89 -4.66 7.24
C THR A 76 5.83 -5.01 6.09
N LEU A 77 5.77 -4.26 4.98
CA LEU A 77 6.73 -4.43 3.88
C LEU A 77 8.18 -4.33 4.38
N SER A 78 8.47 -3.33 5.22
CA SER A 78 9.81 -3.11 5.79
C SER A 78 10.28 -4.24 6.69
N ASP A 79 9.36 -4.90 7.40
CA ASP A 79 9.68 -6.05 8.24
C ASP A 79 10.18 -7.25 7.40
N LEU A 80 9.59 -7.43 6.22
CA LEU A 80 10.04 -8.45 5.26
C LEU A 80 11.22 -7.99 4.38
N GLY A 81 11.77 -6.79 4.64
CA GLY A 81 12.87 -6.22 3.86
C GLY A 81 12.48 -5.80 2.43
N VAL A 82 11.18 -5.69 2.13
CA VAL A 82 10.70 -5.27 0.81
C VAL A 82 10.19 -3.84 0.85
N GLN A 83 10.31 -3.14 -0.28
CA GLN A 83 9.90 -1.73 -0.39
C GLN A 83 8.57 -1.56 -1.13
N ARG A 84 8.18 -2.55 -1.95
CA ARG A 84 6.96 -2.52 -2.76
C ARG A 84 6.23 -3.84 -2.69
N TYR A 85 4.93 -3.78 -2.92
CA TYR A 85 4.08 -4.97 -2.94
C TYR A 85 4.45 -5.96 -4.05
N ASP A 86 4.86 -5.49 -5.24
CA ASP A 86 5.17 -6.41 -6.35
C ASP A 86 6.31 -7.39 -6.00
N GLN A 87 7.23 -6.98 -5.12
CA GLN A 87 8.30 -7.87 -4.61
C GLN A 87 7.78 -9.01 -3.72
N LEU A 88 6.52 -8.96 -3.26
CA LEU A 88 5.87 -10.05 -2.52
C LEU A 88 5.22 -11.08 -3.45
N THR A 89 4.85 -10.65 -4.66
CA THR A 89 4.11 -11.45 -5.64
C THR A 89 4.99 -11.98 -6.76
N GLU A 90 6.07 -11.27 -7.08
CA GLU A 90 7.12 -11.76 -7.95
C GLU A 90 7.95 -12.78 -7.15
N ALA A 91 7.96 -14.03 -7.61
CA ALA A 91 8.87 -15.05 -7.11
C ALA A 91 10.31 -14.67 -7.47
N VAL A 92 10.90 -13.72 -6.75
CA VAL A 92 12.31 -13.39 -6.90
C VAL A 92 13.11 -14.46 -6.16
N PRO A 93 13.92 -15.27 -6.86
CA PRO A 93 14.79 -16.23 -6.20
C PRO A 93 15.72 -15.48 -5.24
N LEU A 94 15.86 -16.05 -4.04
CA LEU A 94 16.70 -15.58 -2.93
C LEU A 94 18.11 -15.22 -3.41
N ALA A 95 18.36 -13.94 -3.70
CA ALA A 95 19.69 -13.43 -3.98
C ALA A 95 20.11 -12.50 -2.83
N ALA A 96 20.90 -13.11 -1.93
CA ALA A 96 21.99 -12.54 -1.14
C ALA A 96 21.74 -11.31 -0.26
N CYS A 97 22.08 -11.48 1.01
CA CYS A 97 22.39 -10.42 1.97
C CYS A 97 23.51 -9.52 1.40
N PRO A 98 23.39 -8.17 1.48
CA PRO A 98 24.56 -7.34 1.63
C PRO A 98 24.66 -6.88 3.09
N ASP A 99 25.62 -7.48 3.78
CA ASP A 99 26.26 -6.94 4.97
C ASP A 99 26.83 -5.54 4.61
N GLY A 100 26.47 -4.49 5.37
CA GLY A 100 27.11 -3.17 5.24
C GLY A 100 26.24 -1.96 5.62
N PRO A 101 26.74 -1.00 6.42
CA PRO A 101 25.95 0.14 6.90
C PRO A 101 26.00 1.33 5.93
N GLY A 102 24.84 1.98 5.75
CA GLY A 102 24.79 3.41 5.51
C GLY A 102 24.51 3.88 4.07
N VAL A 103 23.41 4.63 3.98
CA VAL A 103 23.19 5.84 3.17
C VAL A 103 22.47 5.75 1.81
N THR A 104 21.23 6.24 1.87
CA THR A 104 20.50 7.08 0.91
C THR A 104 19.98 6.44 -0.38
N VAL A 105 18.75 5.94 -0.28
CA VAL A 105 17.87 5.65 -1.42
C VAL A 105 17.46 6.96 -2.10
N THR A 106 17.92 7.17 -3.33
CA THR A 106 17.23 8.02 -4.31
C THR A 106 16.94 7.20 -5.55
N ALA A 107 15.84 6.45 -5.53
CA ALA A 107 15.27 5.86 -6.74
C ALA A 107 13.83 6.36 -6.90
N ILE A 108 13.73 7.59 -7.39
CA ILE A 108 12.49 8.15 -7.96
C ILE A 108 12.15 7.39 -9.25
N VAL A 109 11.45 6.26 -9.11
CA VAL A 109 10.82 5.59 -10.26
C VAL A 109 9.65 6.46 -10.73
N ARG A 110 9.84 7.12 -11.88
CA ARG A 110 8.78 7.80 -12.63
C ARG A 110 7.76 6.77 -13.07
N VAL A 111 6.57 6.80 -12.50
CA VAL A 111 5.39 6.14 -13.06
C VAL A 111 5.02 6.81 -14.39
N PRO A 112 4.82 6.07 -15.50
CA PRO A 112 4.25 6.65 -16.70
C PRO A 112 2.81 7.10 -16.40
N ALA A 113 2.58 8.40 -16.60
CA ALA A 113 1.28 9.03 -16.47
C ALA A 113 0.28 8.36 -17.41
N GLN A 114 -0.82 7.84 -16.87
CA GLN A 114 -1.97 7.50 -17.68
C GLN A 114 -2.60 8.80 -18.23
N PRO A 115 -2.89 8.89 -19.52
CA PRO A 115 -3.47 10.09 -20.12
C PRO A 115 -4.96 10.20 -19.79
N GLY A 116 -5.36 11.20 -19.02
CA GLY A 116 -6.70 11.79 -19.11
C GLY A 116 -6.65 12.99 -20.07
N PRO A 117 -7.67 13.19 -20.92
CA PRO A 117 -8.48 14.38 -20.66
C PRO A 117 -9.95 14.24 -21.08
N GLY A 118 -10.83 14.96 -20.39
CA GLY A 118 -12.23 15.08 -20.83
C GLY A 118 -13.12 16.05 -20.07
N VAL A 119 -12.60 17.01 -19.28
CA VAL A 119 -13.44 18.10 -18.78
C VAL A 119 -13.34 19.29 -19.72
N ARG A 120 -14.39 19.47 -20.52
CA ARG A 120 -14.56 20.58 -21.44
C ARG A 120 -15.12 21.75 -20.64
N ALA A 121 -14.28 22.72 -20.30
CA ALA A 121 -14.69 24.00 -19.73
C ALA A 121 -14.09 25.13 -20.58
N SER A 122 -14.96 25.82 -21.34
CA SER A 122 -14.58 27.05 -22.04
C SER A 122 -15.20 28.25 -21.33
N ARG A 123 -14.30 29.15 -20.95
CA ARG A 123 -14.38 30.32 -20.07
C ARG A 123 -15.37 31.43 -20.50
N PRO A 124 -15.71 32.34 -19.57
CA PRO A 124 -16.35 33.63 -19.86
C PRO A 124 -15.35 34.68 -20.37
N ARG A 125 -15.83 35.66 -21.15
CA ARG A 125 -15.04 36.85 -21.53
C ARG A 125 -15.93 38.10 -21.52
N GLY A 126 -15.84 38.90 -20.46
CA GLY A 126 -16.12 40.36 -20.52
C GLY A 126 -14.90 41.10 -21.10
N ARG A 127 -14.90 42.38 -21.48
CA ARG A 127 -15.79 43.53 -21.28
C ARG A 127 -15.22 44.74 -22.09
N ALA A 128 -16.06 45.76 -22.34
CA ALA A 128 -15.78 47.19 -22.71
C ALA A 128 -15.38 47.50 -24.18
N ALA A 129 -16.17 48.27 -24.97
CA ALA A 129 -16.37 49.75 -25.03
C ALA A 129 -15.55 50.32 -26.23
N ALA A 130 -15.91 51.32 -27.05
CA ALA A 130 -16.93 52.39 -27.07
C ALA A 130 -17.01 53.02 -28.51
N VAL A 131 -17.95 54.00 -28.68
CA VAL A 131 -18.02 55.15 -29.64
C VAL A 131 -18.15 54.89 -31.15
N ASP A 132 -18.75 55.69 -32.03
CA ASP A 132 -19.72 56.82 -32.10
C ASP A 132 -19.90 57.12 -33.62
N VAL A 133 -21.11 57.48 -34.06
CA VAL A 133 -21.52 58.40 -35.16
C VAL A 133 -22.89 58.06 -35.73
#